data_AF-A0A7J3MBN7-F1
#
_entry.id   AF-A0A7J3MBN7-F1
#
_cell.length_a   1.000
_cell.length_b   1.000
_cell.length_c   1.000
_cell.angle_alpha   90.00
_cell.angle_beta   90.00
_cell.angle_gamma   90.00
#
_symmetry.space_group_name_H-M   'P 1'
#
loop_
_entity.id
_entity.type
_entity.pdbx_description
1 polymer ?
#
loop_
_entity_poly.entity_id
_entity_poly.type
_entity_poly.pdbx_seq_one_letter_code
_entity_poly.pdbx_strand_id
1 'polypeptide(L)'
;MSFKENLKLQIKFKRRKFVRGESIPVRVCLENVGSDTLLINELTSLSSSLYFKILGKSGFKKSFTQLSWLSREGIILPPPETKTFTLSPNSKKCLDLDLTKICGELAEDLYKIKATYTSHGILFIDSEIVRIKIIPSKPVYISSTRDYLRYVYNPIYSVWINKYDTKYFLYLMMNSPNFPKNIWYNKCITRLDKPYEAHVALPENYDQGKNCIVWSEKTLSLNVL
;
A
#
# COMPACT_ATOMS: atom_id res chain seq x y z
N MET A 1 13.08 -29.95 16.96
CA MET A 1 13.04 -28.58 16.43
C MET A 1 12.04 -27.78 17.24
N SER A 2 12.34 -26.52 17.57
CA SER A 2 11.40 -25.63 18.25
C SER A 2 10.25 -25.23 17.30
N PHE A 3 9.06 -24.90 17.82
CA PHE A 3 7.91 -24.43 17.03
C PHE A 3 8.29 -23.28 16.07
N LYS A 4 9.23 -22.43 16.48
CA LYS A 4 9.77 -21.32 15.69
C LYS A 4 10.63 -21.78 14.50
N GLU A 5 11.41 -22.85 14.65
CA GLU A 5 12.24 -23.41 13.58
C GLU A 5 11.40 -24.00 12.44
N ASN A 6 10.16 -24.40 12.72
CA ASN A 6 9.23 -24.94 11.73
C ASN A 6 8.52 -23.83 10.93
N LEU A 7 8.77 -22.55 11.21
CA LEU A 7 8.09 -21.45 10.57
C LEU A 7 9.06 -20.48 9.88
N LYS A 8 8.73 -20.10 8.65
CA LYS A 8 9.48 -19.12 7.86
C LYS A 8 8.58 -17.98 7.43
N LEU A 9 9.01 -16.74 7.68
CA LEU A 9 8.33 -15.53 7.19
C LEU A 9 9.06 -14.98 5.97
N GLN A 10 8.33 -14.74 4.89
CA GLN A 10 8.86 -14.18 3.65
C GLN A 10 8.15 -12.88 3.31
N ILE A 11 8.92 -11.87 2.90
CA ILE A 11 8.40 -10.60 2.39
C ILE A 11 8.82 -10.44 0.93
N LYS A 12 7.84 -10.25 0.04
CA LYS A 12 8.03 -10.17 -1.40
C LYS A 12 7.46 -8.88 -1.95
N PHE A 13 8.24 -8.21 -2.79
CA PHE A 13 7.81 -7.04 -3.54
C PHE A 13 7.95 -7.36 -5.02
N LYS A 14 6.98 -6.96 -5.84
CA LYS A 14 7.04 -7.18 -7.30
C LYS A 14 8.20 -6.42 -7.97
N ARG A 15 8.61 -5.29 -7.37
CA ARG A 15 9.76 -4.48 -7.78
C ARG A 15 10.43 -3.86 -6.55
N ARG A 16 11.61 -3.26 -6.73
CA ARG A 16 12.41 -2.66 -5.66
C ARG A 16 12.56 -1.14 -5.76
N LYS A 17 11.99 -0.50 -6.77
CA LYS A 17 12.05 0.95 -6.98
C LYS A 17 10.62 1.48 -7.11
N PHE A 18 10.29 2.54 -6.37
CA PHE A 18 8.97 3.15 -6.31
C PHE A 18 9.11 4.66 -6.38
N VAL A 19 8.17 5.34 -7.02
CA VAL A 19 8.12 6.80 -7.02
C VAL A 19 7.57 7.27 -5.67
N ARG A 20 8.08 8.38 -5.14
CA ARG A 20 7.55 8.99 -3.92
C ARG A 20 6.03 9.22 -4.03
N GLY A 21 5.29 8.76 -3.03
CA GLY A 21 3.83 8.80 -2.98
C GLY A 21 3.12 7.62 -3.64
N GLU A 22 3.79 6.83 -4.48
CA GLU A 22 3.25 5.62 -5.10
C GLU A 22 2.94 4.54 -4.05
N SER A 23 1.92 3.73 -4.31
CA SER A 23 1.65 2.49 -3.60
C SER A 23 2.87 1.57 -3.61
N ILE A 24 3.10 0.91 -2.47
CA ILE A 24 4.19 -0.06 -2.31
C ILE A 24 3.56 -1.42 -1.98
N PRO A 25 3.08 -2.17 -3.00
CA PRO A 25 2.50 -3.49 -2.78
C PRO A 25 3.55 -4.45 -2.24
N VAL A 26 3.18 -5.14 -1.18
CA VAL A 26 4.00 -6.15 -0.52
C VAL A 26 3.16 -7.37 -0.23
N ARG A 27 3.72 -8.55 -0.53
CA ARG A 27 3.14 -9.83 -0.13
C ARG A 27 3.96 -10.42 1.00
N VAL A 28 3.33 -10.70 2.12
CA VAL A 28 3.96 -11.38 3.26
C VAL A 28 3.39 -12.79 3.36
N CYS A 29 4.24 -13.79 3.45
CA CYS A 29 3.83 -15.19 3.57
C CYS A 29 4.48 -15.85 4.78
N LEU A 30 3.67 -16.42 5.66
CA LEU A 30 4.09 -17.33 6.72
C LEU A 30 3.98 -18.76 6.20
N GLU A 31 5.08 -19.50 6.26
CA GLU A 31 5.22 -20.85 5.70
C GLU A 31 5.59 -21.84 6.81
N ASN A 32 4.93 -23.00 6.82
CA ASN A 32 5.35 -24.13 7.63
C ASN A 32 6.39 -24.94 6.85
N VAL A 33 7.64 -24.90 7.32
CA VAL A 33 8.78 -25.66 6.76
C VAL A 33 9.05 -26.96 7.53
N GLY A 34 8.28 -27.23 8.58
CA GLY A 34 8.34 -28.47 9.34
C GLY A 34 7.56 -29.61 8.70
N SER A 35 7.67 -30.80 9.31
CA SER A 35 6.98 -32.03 8.89
C SER A 35 5.55 -32.16 9.43
N ASP A 36 5.22 -31.41 10.48
CA ASP A 36 3.96 -31.56 11.23
C ASP A 36 3.01 -30.39 10.98
N THR A 37 1.71 -30.65 11.05
CA THR A 37 0.69 -29.58 11.03
C THR A 37 0.80 -28.73 12.28
N LEU A 38 0.86 -27.41 12.11
CA LEU A 38 0.95 -26.45 13.21
C LEU A 38 -0.41 -25.84 13.49
N LEU A 39 -0.84 -25.80 14.74
CA LEU A 39 -1.92 -24.95 15.21
C LEU A 39 -1.33 -23.61 15.63
N ILE A 40 -1.79 -22.52 15.01
CA ILE A 40 -1.28 -21.17 15.24
C ILE A 40 -2.41 -20.30 15.79
N ASN A 41 -2.11 -19.63 16.90
CA ASN A 41 -3.06 -18.76 17.58
C ASN A 41 -2.69 -17.30 17.31
N GLU A 42 -3.41 -16.66 16.42
CA GLU A 42 -3.23 -15.25 16.08
C GLU A 42 -4.10 -14.34 16.93
N LEU A 43 -3.62 -13.12 17.09
CA LEU A 43 -4.47 -11.97 17.32
C LEU A 43 -5.20 -11.66 15.98
N THR A 44 -6.53 -11.52 15.98
CA THR A 44 -7.41 -11.39 14.80
C THR A 44 -6.99 -10.26 13.87
N SER A 45 -7.61 -10.12 12.69
CA SER A 45 -7.39 -8.95 11.82
C SER A 45 -7.64 -7.60 12.50
N LEU A 46 -8.33 -7.55 13.64
CA LEU A 46 -8.51 -6.34 14.46
C LEU A 46 -7.37 -6.10 15.47
N SER A 47 -6.42 -7.04 15.57
CA SER A 47 -5.23 -6.99 16.41
C SER A 47 -3.98 -7.47 15.67
N SER A 48 -3.00 -6.59 15.49
CA SER A 48 -1.95 -6.83 14.50
C SER A 48 -0.99 -7.97 14.85
N SER A 49 -1.02 -9.07 14.09
CA SER A 49 0.00 -10.14 14.13
C SER A 49 1.24 -9.83 13.27
N LEU A 50 1.18 -8.79 12.44
CA LEU A 50 2.24 -8.43 11.50
C LEU A 50 2.80 -7.03 11.79
N TYR A 51 4.13 -6.93 11.89
CA TYR A 51 4.85 -5.71 12.17
C TYR A 51 5.88 -5.46 11.07
N PHE A 52 6.06 -4.20 10.69
CA PHE A 52 7.01 -3.74 9.69
C PHE A 52 7.96 -2.76 10.33
N LYS A 53 9.24 -3.11 10.39
CA LYS A 53 10.31 -2.20 10.77
C LYS A 53 10.93 -1.62 9.51
N ILE A 54 10.89 -0.30 9.39
CA ILE A 54 11.41 0.45 8.24
C ILE A 54 12.57 1.32 8.72
N LEU A 55 13.72 1.16 8.07
CA LEU A 55 14.95 1.89 8.35
C LEU A 55 15.40 2.62 7.08
N GLY A 56 15.57 3.94 7.17
CA GLY A 56 16.15 4.79 6.12
C GLY A 56 17.52 5.33 6.53
N LYS A 57 18.06 6.25 5.74
CA LYS A 57 19.21 7.09 6.06
C LYS A 57 18.83 8.17 7.08
N SER A 58 19.84 8.88 7.57
CA SER A 58 19.69 10.01 8.50
C SER A 58 18.90 9.69 9.77
N GLY A 59 18.98 8.44 10.24
CA GLY A 59 18.32 8.01 11.48
C GLY A 59 16.83 7.70 11.37
N PHE A 60 16.22 7.73 10.17
CA PHE A 60 14.82 7.32 10.01
C PHE A 60 14.62 5.88 10.44
N LYS A 61 13.84 5.67 11.50
CA LYS A 61 13.50 4.35 12.04
C LYS A 61 12.08 4.41 12.60
N LYS A 62 11.17 3.67 11.97
CA LYS A 62 9.78 3.55 12.42
C LYS A 62 9.32 2.10 12.34
N SER A 63 8.35 1.77 13.20
CA SER A 63 7.68 0.48 13.22
C SER A 63 6.18 0.70 12.99
N PHE A 64 5.59 -0.16 12.17
CA PHE A 64 4.18 -0.10 11.83
C PHE A 64 3.55 -1.49 11.95
N THR A 65 2.28 -1.51 12.27
CA THR A 65 1.41 -2.69 12.26
C THR A 65 0.58 -2.72 10.99
N GLN A 66 0.00 -3.87 10.64
CA GLN A 66 -0.98 -3.95 9.54
C GLN A 66 -2.17 -2.99 9.74
N LEU A 67 -2.40 -2.54 10.97
CA LEU A 67 -3.49 -1.65 11.39
C LEU A 67 -3.07 -0.20 11.60
N SER A 68 -1.80 0.15 11.38
CA SER A 68 -1.34 1.54 11.57
C SER A 68 -2.10 2.56 10.70
N TRP A 69 -2.71 2.11 9.61
CA TRP A 69 -3.59 2.96 8.80
C TRP A 69 -4.85 3.40 9.56
N LEU A 70 -5.44 2.57 10.42
CA LEU A 70 -6.63 2.92 11.22
C LEU A 70 -6.31 4.04 12.22
N SER A 71 -5.16 3.96 12.89
CA SER A 71 -4.72 5.01 13.81
C SER A 71 -4.48 6.34 13.08
N ARG A 72 -4.00 6.30 11.83
CA ARG A 72 -3.86 7.50 11.00
C ARG A 72 -5.20 8.11 10.60
N GLU A 73 -6.26 7.31 10.60
CA GLU A 73 -7.65 7.74 10.37
C GLU A 73 -8.38 8.14 11.67
N GLY A 74 -7.67 8.23 12.80
CA GLY A 74 -8.28 8.55 14.10
C GLY A 74 -9.23 7.47 14.62
N ILE A 75 -9.19 6.26 14.06
CA ILE A 75 -10.05 5.15 14.48
C ILE A 75 -9.46 4.50 15.72
N ILE A 76 -10.26 4.42 16.77
CA ILE A 76 -9.92 3.69 18.00
C ILE A 76 -9.94 2.20 17.68
N LEU A 77 -8.83 1.52 17.97
CA LEU A 77 -8.74 0.08 17.75
C LEU A 77 -9.57 -0.65 18.81
N PRO A 78 -10.44 -1.59 18.40
CA PRO A 78 -11.12 -2.46 19.35
C PRO A 78 -10.09 -3.35 20.10
N PRO A 79 -10.48 -3.94 21.24
CA PRO A 79 -9.61 -4.86 21.95
C PRO A 79 -9.19 -6.04 21.07
N PRO A 80 -8.01 -6.63 21.35
CA PRO A 80 -7.53 -7.77 20.58
C PRO A 80 -8.41 -8.99 20.81
N GLU A 81 -8.81 -9.64 19.72
CA GLU A 81 -9.49 -10.93 19.75
C GLU A 81 -8.52 -12.03 19.31
N THR A 82 -8.72 -13.25 19.79
CA THR A 82 -7.89 -14.40 19.40
C THR A 82 -8.57 -15.20 18.30
N LYS A 83 -7.82 -15.58 17.27
CA LYS A 83 -8.24 -16.51 16.22
C LYS A 83 -7.21 -17.61 16.04
N THR A 84 -7.67 -18.84 15.95
CA THR A 84 -6.81 -19.98 15.67
C THR A 84 -6.92 -20.37 14.19
N PHE A 85 -5.84 -20.88 13.62
CA PHE A 85 -5.83 -21.50 12.30
C PHE A 85 -4.73 -22.56 12.23
N THR A 86 -4.88 -23.51 11.32
CA THR A 86 -3.88 -24.56 11.08
C THR A 86 -3.04 -24.23 9.85
N LEU A 87 -1.77 -24.64 9.90
CA LEU A 87 -0.83 -24.53 8.79
C LEU A 87 -0.19 -25.91 8.56
N SER A 88 -0.68 -26.62 7.55
CA SER A 88 -0.17 -27.94 7.15
C SER A 88 1.29 -27.87 6.70
N PRO A 89 2.04 -28.99 6.70
CA PRO A 89 3.41 -29.04 6.20
C PRO A 89 3.53 -28.46 4.78
N ASN A 90 4.55 -27.65 4.53
CA ASN A 90 4.82 -26.95 3.25
C ASN A 90 3.72 -25.97 2.78
N SER A 91 2.69 -25.73 3.58
CA SER A 91 1.64 -24.77 3.26
C SER A 91 2.01 -23.35 3.69
N LYS A 92 1.35 -22.36 3.07
CA LYS A 92 1.62 -20.93 3.30
C LYS A 92 0.33 -20.16 3.52
N LYS A 93 0.35 -19.25 4.48
CA LYS A 93 -0.66 -18.19 4.63
C LYS A 93 -0.04 -16.89 4.13
N CYS A 94 -0.64 -16.29 3.11
CA CYS A 94 -0.14 -15.06 2.51
C CYS A 94 -1.14 -13.92 2.67
N LEU A 95 -0.62 -12.70 2.84
CA LEU A 95 -1.37 -11.46 2.87
C LEU A 95 -0.77 -10.49 1.85
N ASP A 96 -1.63 -9.92 1.01
CA ASP A 96 -1.28 -8.82 0.11
C ASP A 96 -1.63 -7.50 0.79
N LEU A 97 -0.64 -6.62 0.91
CA LEU A 97 -0.72 -5.37 1.67
C LEU A 97 -0.13 -4.22 0.83
N ASP A 98 -0.39 -2.99 1.25
CA ASP A 98 0.25 -1.79 0.70
C ASP A 98 0.95 -1.03 1.82
N LEU A 99 2.29 -0.93 1.75
CA LEU A 99 3.04 -0.22 2.77
C LEU A 99 2.72 1.27 2.78
N THR A 100 2.39 1.89 1.65
CA THR A 100 2.03 3.33 1.62
C THR A 100 0.77 3.60 2.44
N LYS A 101 -0.21 2.67 2.41
CA LYS A 101 -1.39 2.73 3.27
C LYS A 101 -1.01 2.54 4.75
N ILE A 102 -0.10 1.62 5.05
CA ILE A 102 0.31 1.29 6.42
C ILE A 102 1.18 2.39 7.06
N CYS A 103 2.28 2.78 6.42
CA CYS A 103 3.29 3.70 6.97
C CYS A 103 3.13 5.16 6.52
N GLY A 104 2.25 5.41 5.55
CA GLY A 104 2.17 6.71 4.88
C GLY A 104 3.22 6.85 3.79
N GLU A 105 3.29 8.06 3.23
CA GLU A 105 4.29 8.41 2.24
C GLU A 105 5.70 8.33 2.84
N LEU A 106 6.59 7.62 2.13
CA LEU A 106 8.01 7.58 2.44
C LEU A 106 8.74 8.63 1.59
N ALA A 107 9.67 9.35 2.20
CA ALA A 107 10.54 10.30 1.51
C ALA A 107 11.52 9.59 0.57
N GLU A 108 12.27 10.37 -0.21
CA GLU A 108 13.26 9.85 -1.15
C GLU A 108 14.45 9.23 -0.41
N ASP A 109 14.59 7.91 -0.51
CA ASP A 109 15.69 7.20 0.14
C ASP A 109 15.82 5.74 -0.31
N LEU A 110 16.86 5.07 0.17
CA LEU A 110 16.98 3.62 0.21
C LEU A 110 16.56 3.10 1.59
N TYR A 111 15.44 2.38 1.64
CA TYR A 111 14.90 1.79 2.85
C TYR A 111 15.26 0.32 2.97
N LYS A 112 15.54 -0.12 4.20
CA LYS A 112 15.58 -1.52 4.63
C LYS A 112 14.28 -1.82 5.37
N ILE A 113 13.59 -2.87 4.92
CA ILE A 113 12.28 -3.28 5.44
C ILE A 113 12.41 -4.70 5.97
N LYS A 114 11.90 -4.92 7.18
CA LYS A 114 11.80 -6.23 7.81
C LYS A 114 10.37 -6.41 8.31
N ALA A 115 9.76 -7.55 7.99
CA ALA A 115 8.52 -7.95 8.60
C ALA A 115 8.81 -8.86 9.81
N THR A 116 8.01 -8.71 10.85
CA THR A 116 8.01 -9.60 12.01
C THR A 116 6.58 -10.07 12.22
N TYR A 117 6.41 -11.38 12.24
CA TYR A 117 5.17 -12.03 12.61
C TYR A 117 5.22 -12.35 14.10
N THR A 118 4.10 -12.12 14.79
CA THR A 118 3.94 -12.52 16.18
C THR A 118 2.61 -13.21 16.45
N SER A 119 2.69 -14.17 17.36
CA SER A 119 1.55 -14.92 17.91
C SER A 119 1.65 -14.86 19.43
N HIS A 120 0.60 -14.36 20.08
CA HIS A 120 0.46 -14.24 21.54
C HIS A 120 1.62 -13.51 22.24
N GLY A 121 2.37 -12.65 21.54
CA GLY A 121 3.49 -11.89 22.13
C GLY A 121 4.69 -12.74 22.58
N ILE A 122 4.68 -14.05 22.29
CA ILE A 122 5.72 -15.00 22.71
C ILE A 122 6.49 -15.51 21.49
N LEU A 123 5.78 -15.76 20.39
CA LEU A 123 6.40 -16.14 19.13
C LEU A 123 6.77 -14.90 18.33
N PHE A 124 8.03 -14.83 17.88
CA PHE A 124 8.52 -13.79 16.97
C PHE A 124 9.28 -14.45 15.83
N ILE A 125 8.74 -14.31 14.62
CA ILE A 125 9.34 -14.84 13.39
C ILE A 125 9.64 -13.66 12.50
N ASP A 126 10.91 -13.54 12.15
CA ASP A 126 11.43 -12.44 11.37
C ASP A 126 11.58 -12.84 9.91
N SER A 127 11.25 -11.92 9.01
CA SER A 127 11.63 -12.04 7.62
C SER A 127 13.09 -11.65 7.42
N GLU A 128 13.63 -12.01 6.26
CA GLU A 128 14.83 -11.37 5.72
C GLU A 128 14.61 -9.86 5.55
N ILE A 129 15.72 -9.11 5.57
CA ILE A 129 15.71 -7.67 5.30
C ILE A 129 15.70 -7.46 3.79
N VAL A 130 14.68 -6.74 3.33
CA VAL A 130 14.55 -6.34 1.93
C VAL A 130 14.89 -4.87 1.78
N ARG A 131 15.61 -4.52 0.70
CA ARG A 131 15.88 -3.13 0.33
C ARG A 131 14.92 -2.65 -0.76
N ILE A 132 14.31 -1.49 -0.58
CA ILE A 132 13.56 -0.76 -1.61
C ILE A 132 14.10 0.66 -1.74
N LYS A 133 14.01 1.25 -2.92
CA LYS A 133 14.39 2.64 -3.19
C LYS A 133 13.16 3.46 -3.55
N ILE A 134 12.97 4.57 -2.85
CA ILE A 134 12.02 5.61 -3.21
C ILE A 134 12.75 6.66 -4.03
N ILE A 135 12.27 6.91 -5.24
CA ILE A 135 12.82 7.92 -6.16
C ILE A 135 11.99 9.21 -6.11
N PRO A 136 12.59 10.36 -6.45
CA PRO A 136 11.87 11.63 -6.49
C PRO A 136 10.61 11.56 -7.34
N SER A 137 9.57 12.27 -6.88
CA SER A 137 8.40 12.57 -7.70
C SER A 137 8.48 14.02 -8.18
N LYS A 138 8.02 14.25 -9.41
CA LYS A 138 7.76 15.58 -9.98
C LYS A 138 6.30 15.61 -10.42
N PRO A 139 5.35 15.68 -9.45
CA PRO A 139 3.95 15.53 -9.74
C PRO A 139 3.40 16.76 -10.44
N VAL A 140 2.61 16.53 -11.49
CA VAL A 140 1.68 17.51 -12.06
C VAL A 140 0.28 17.00 -11.78
N TYR A 141 -0.42 17.66 -10.86
CA TYR A 141 -1.78 17.27 -10.45
C TYR A 141 -2.81 17.77 -11.45
N ILE A 142 -3.84 16.95 -11.66
CA ILE A 142 -4.99 17.27 -12.50
C ILE A 142 -6.15 17.54 -11.55
N SER A 143 -6.54 18.81 -11.44
CA SER A 143 -7.68 19.24 -10.62
C SER A 143 -9.00 19.12 -11.39
N SER A 144 -10.06 18.65 -10.74
CA SER A 144 -11.42 18.65 -11.29
C SER A 144 -12.33 19.61 -10.53
N THR A 145 -13.27 20.27 -11.21
CA THR A 145 -14.32 21.08 -10.56
C THR A 145 -15.18 20.26 -9.59
N ARG A 146 -15.27 18.93 -9.79
CA ARG A 146 -15.91 18.01 -8.84
C ARG A 146 -15.17 17.87 -7.52
N ASP A 147 -13.89 18.23 -7.44
CA ASP A 147 -13.14 18.22 -6.18
C ASP A 147 -13.73 19.20 -5.15
N TYR A 148 -14.45 20.22 -5.62
CA TYR A 148 -15.12 21.24 -4.80
C TYR A 148 -16.56 20.86 -4.40
N LEU A 149 -17.19 19.88 -5.06
CA LEU A 149 -18.60 19.48 -4.84
C LEU A 149 -18.71 18.13 -4.10
N ARG A 150 -17.69 17.72 -3.37
CA ARG A 150 -17.62 16.38 -2.76
C ARG A 150 -18.50 16.24 -1.52
N TYR A 151 -19.17 15.09 -1.43
CA TYR A 151 -19.72 14.63 -0.16
C TYR A 151 -18.58 14.30 0.81
N VAL A 152 -18.73 14.74 2.06
CA VAL A 152 -17.70 14.68 3.12
C VAL A 152 -17.17 13.26 3.37
N TYR A 153 -17.94 12.22 3.06
CA TYR A 153 -17.58 10.81 3.34
C TYR A 153 -16.94 10.07 2.15
N ASN A 154 -16.84 10.70 0.98
CA ASN A 154 -16.31 10.04 -0.21
C ASN A 154 -14.78 10.16 -0.30
N PRO A 155 -14.07 9.07 -0.65
CA PRO A 155 -12.63 9.14 -0.87
C PRO A 155 -12.25 10.20 -1.89
N ILE A 156 -11.10 10.83 -1.67
CA ILE A 156 -10.57 11.87 -2.53
C ILE A 156 -9.76 11.20 -3.62
N TYR A 157 -10.27 11.21 -4.84
CA TYR A 157 -9.53 10.73 -6.01
C TYR A 157 -8.74 11.87 -6.62
N SER A 158 -7.48 11.62 -6.95
CA SER A 158 -6.61 12.58 -7.60
C SER A 158 -5.77 11.88 -8.65
N VAL A 159 -5.58 12.56 -9.76
CA VAL A 159 -4.84 12.04 -10.89
C VAL A 159 -3.64 12.92 -11.08
N TRP A 160 -2.48 12.31 -11.29
CA TRP A 160 -1.25 13.06 -11.44
C TRP A 160 -0.29 12.38 -12.40
N ILE A 161 0.56 13.19 -13.02
CA ILE A 161 1.61 12.72 -13.91
C ILE A 161 2.94 12.88 -13.19
N ASN A 162 3.73 11.81 -13.12
CA ASN A 162 5.12 11.89 -12.71
C ASN A 162 6.03 12.06 -13.94
N LYS A 163 6.81 13.14 -13.98
CA LYS A 163 7.88 13.30 -14.97
C LYS A 163 9.21 12.83 -14.39
N TYR A 164 9.71 11.68 -14.85
CA TYR A 164 10.99 11.12 -14.40
C TYR A 164 11.81 10.61 -15.59
N ASP A 165 13.08 11.03 -15.67
CA ASP A 165 14.02 10.58 -16.72
C ASP A 165 13.43 10.71 -18.13
N THR A 166 12.88 11.89 -18.45
CA THR A 166 12.16 12.23 -19.70
C THR A 166 10.91 11.40 -20.01
N LYS A 167 10.52 10.46 -19.13
CA LYS A 167 9.31 9.65 -19.24
C LYS A 167 8.20 10.24 -18.38
N TYR A 168 6.98 9.98 -18.81
CA TYR A 168 5.76 10.45 -18.17
C TYR A 168 4.95 9.23 -17.72
N PHE A 169 4.52 9.23 -16.47
CA PHE A 169 3.75 8.13 -15.89
C PHE A 169 2.49 8.67 -15.25
N LEU A 170 1.35 8.09 -15.61
CA LEU A 170 0.06 8.45 -15.07
C LEU A 170 -0.22 7.65 -13.79
N TYR A 171 -0.67 8.34 -12.77
CA TYR A 171 -1.05 7.78 -11.49
C TYR A 171 -2.50 8.12 -11.12
N LEU A 172 -3.17 7.16 -10.50
CA LEU A 172 -4.44 7.36 -9.82
C LEU A 172 -4.22 7.19 -8.32
N MET A 173 -4.47 8.25 -7.58
CA MET A 173 -4.37 8.34 -6.14
C MET A 173 -5.76 8.40 -5.51
N MET A 174 -5.94 7.71 -4.40
CA MET A 174 -7.11 7.78 -3.54
C MET A 174 -6.64 8.09 -2.12
N ASN A 175 -7.22 9.13 -1.54
CA ASN A 175 -6.93 9.60 -0.19
C ASN A 175 -8.16 9.47 0.70
N SER A 176 -7.91 9.45 2.01
CA SER A 176 -8.98 9.48 3.00
C SER A 176 -9.89 10.70 2.84
N PRO A 177 -11.21 10.52 3.00
CA PRO A 177 -12.16 11.63 3.11
C PRO A 177 -11.86 12.50 4.34
N ASN A 178 -11.57 11.88 5.48
CA ASN A 178 -11.43 12.55 6.77
C ASN A 178 -10.04 13.16 6.96
N PHE A 179 -9.02 12.58 6.31
CA PHE A 179 -7.63 13.02 6.41
C PHE A 179 -7.00 13.04 5.01
N PRO A 180 -7.21 14.11 4.21
CA PRO A 180 -6.78 14.16 2.80
C PRO A 180 -5.27 13.92 2.57
N LYS A 181 -4.43 14.09 3.59
CA LYS A 181 -2.99 13.75 3.53
C LYS A 181 -2.71 12.24 3.57
N ASN A 182 -3.68 11.42 3.98
CA ASN A 182 -3.54 9.97 4.04
C ASN A 182 -3.86 9.34 2.70
N ILE A 183 -2.81 8.94 1.99
CA ILE A 183 -2.91 8.12 0.79
C ILE A 183 -3.37 6.71 1.20
N TRP A 184 -4.55 6.29 0.73
CA TRP A 184 -5.02 4.92 0.84
C TRP A 184 -4.50 4.04 -0.29
N TYR A 185 -4.30 4.65 -1.46
CA TYR A 185 -3.87 3.97 -2.67
C TYR A 185 -3.28 4.97 -3.67
N ASN A 186 -2.25 4.60 -4.41
CA ASN A 186 -1.68 5.42 -5.47
C ASN A 186 -0.97 4.56 -6.53
N LYS A 187 -1.69 4.17 -7.59
CA LYS A 187 -1.16 3.21 -8.56
C LYS A 187 -0.78 3.88 -9.87
N CYS A 188 0.38 3.50 -10.41
CA CYS A 188 0.75 3.76 -11.79
C CYS A 188 -0.24 3.05 -12.73
N ILE A 189 -1.02 3.82 -13.48
CA ILE A 189 -1.98 3.32 -14.45
C ILE A 189 -1.29 2.95 -15.75
N THR A 190 -0.51 3.88 -16.31
CA THR A 190 0.17 3.68 -17.58
C THR A 190 1.38 4.60 -17.74
N ARG A 191 2.25 4.28 -18.69
CA ARG A 191 3.28 5.18 -19.20
C ARG A 191 2.70 5.97 -20.36
N LEU A 192 2.99 7.26 -20.40
CA LEU A 192 2.68 8.14 -21.52
C LEU A 192 3.93 8.27 -22.40
N ASP A 193 3.72 8.26 -23.70
CA ASP A 193 4.72 8.40 -24.75
C ASP A 193 5.23 9.84 -24.89
N LYS A 194 4.37 10.83 -24.58
CA LYS A 194 4.65 12.27 -24.61
C LYS A 194 3.95 12.99 -23.44
N PRO A 195 4.30 14.24 -23.12
CA PRO A 195 3.46 15.05 -22.24
C PRO A 195 2.10 15.29 -22.90
N TYR A 196 1.04 15.15 -22.12
CA TYR A 196 -0.33 15.46 -22.55
C TYR A 196 -0.92 16.51 -21.62
N GLU A 197 -1.81 17.33 -22.16
CA GLU A 197 -2.69 18.19 -21.39
C GLU A 197 -3.85 17.37 -20.84
N ALA A 198 -4.18 17.57 -19.58
CA ALA A 198 -5.26 16.85 -18.92
C ALA A 198 -6.51 17.73 -18.87
N HIS A 199 -7.61 17.21 -19.41
CA HIS A 199 -8.90 17.88 -19.38
C HIS A 199 -9.89 17.14 -18.49
N VAL A 200 -10.70 17.90 -17.77
CA VAL A 200 -11.82 17.36 -17.00
C VAL A 200 -12.96 17.08 -17.97
N ALA A 201 -13.40 15.84 -18.07
CA ALA A 201 -14.61 15.52 -18.83
C ALA A 201 -15.84 16.02 -18.05
N LEU A 202 -16.62 16.92 -18.67
CA LEU A 202 -17.90 17.36 -18.12
C LEU A 202 -18.98 16.28 -18.35
N PRO A 203 -19.98 16.17 -17.47
CA PRO A 203 -20.85 14.99 -17.34
C PRO A 203 -21.88 14.83 -18.46
N GLU A 204 -21.96 15.73 -19.44
CA GLU A 204 -23.07 15.74 -20.42
C GLU A 204 -23.14 14.47 -21.28
N ASN A 205 -22.06 13.67 -21.35
CA ASN A 205 -22.00 12.43 -22.13
C ASN A 205 -21.71 11.15 -21.31
N TYR A 206 -21.71 11.21 -19.97
CA TYR A 206 -21.33 10.07 -19.13
C TYR A 206 -22.26 9.90 -17.94
N ASP A 207 -22.76 8.67 -17.76
CA ASP A 207 -23.58 8.26 -16.62
C ASP A 207 -23.09 8.89 -15.32
N GLN A 208 -24.01 9.57 -14.65
CA GLN A 208 -23.78 10.20 -13.35
C GLN A 208 -23.21 9.16 -12.38
N GLY A 209 -21.94 9.32 -12.01
CA GLY A 209 -21.27 8.43 -11.06
C GLY A 209 -19.88 7.94 -11.46
N LYS A 210 -19.46 8.12 -12.73
CA LYS A 210 -18.11 7.75 -13.17
C LYS A 210 -17.19 8.97 -13.32
N ASN A 211 -15.95 8.83 -12.86
CA ASN A 211 -14.88 9.81 -13.07
C ASN A 211 -13.99 9.30 -14.21
N CYS A 212 -14.06 9.93 -15.37
CA CYS A 212 -13.24 9.59 -16.54
C CYS A 212 -12.08 10.57 -16.67
N ILE A 213 -10.87 10.05 -16.95
CA ILE A 213 -9.72 10.87 -17.35
C ILE A 213 -9.55 10.66 -18.84
N VAL A 214 -9.68 11.75 -19.59
CA VAL A 214 -9.62 11.71 -21.05
C VAL A 214 -8.28 12.31 -21.50
N TRP A 215 -7.49 11.54 -22.24
CA TRP A 215 -6.19 11.94 -22.81
C TRP A 215 -6.38 12.33 -24.25
N SER A 216 -6.59 13.59 -24.53
CA SER A 216 -6.72 14.05 -25.91
C SER A 216 -5.38 13.92 -26.67
N GLU A 217 -5.31 13.11 -27.75
CA GLU A 217 -4.61 13.63 -28.95
C GLU A 217 -5.47 14.72 -29.58
N LYS A 218 -6.79 14.42 -29.64
CA LYS A 218 -7.95 15.27 -29.36
C LYS A 218 -8.99 14.58 -28.46
N THR A 219 -8.97 13.24 -28.32
CA THR A 219 -9.71 12.46 -27.29
C THR A 219 -9.19 11.00 -27.20
N LEU A 220 -8.60 10.57 -26.09
CA LEU A 220 -8.51 9.15 -25.66
C LEU A 220 -9.35 9.03 -24.40
N SER A 221 -10.33 8.17 -24.41
CA SER A 221 -11.15 7.89 -23.23
C SER A 221 -10.53 6.71 -22.48
N LEU A 222 -9.99 6.96 -21.28
CA LEU A 222 -9.59 5.90 -20.36
C LEU A 222 -10.69 5.75 -19.30
N ASN A 223 -11.44 4.65 -19.40
CA ASN A 223 -12.39 4.23 -18.39
C ASN A 223 -11.61 3.74 -17.16
N VAL A 224 -11.67 4.51 -16.07
CA VAL A 224 -11.22 4.06 -14.76
C VAL A 224 -12.47 3.61 -14.01
N LEU A 225 -12.56 2.29 -13.79
CA LEU A 225 -13.61 1.63 -13.00
C LEU A 225 -13.52 2.00 -11.52
#